data_AF-A0AAN4RM27-F1
#
_entry.id   AF-A0AAN4RM27-F1
#
_cell.length_a   1.000
_cell.length_b   1.000
_cell.length_c   1.000
_cell.angle_alpha   90.00
_cell.angle_beta   90.00
_cell.angle_gamma   90.00
#
_symmetry.space_group_name_H-M   'P 1'
#
loop_
_entity.id
_entity.type
_entity.pdbx_description
1 polymer ?
#
loop_
_entity_poly.entity_id
_entity_poly.type
_entity_poly.pdbx_seq_one_letter_code
_entity_poly.pdbx_strand_id
1 'polypeptide(L)'
;MTTQRKPFGLGTLSLLILAMGFAFNYGWGEENFRLGYRLFELLNLPIYSNGDQGLHIPFVATAIFWIPTIWIAKKNRSHYGSSVACNVAAFMLVFCIIGPIITVVDWFVNA
;
A
#
# COMPACT_ATOMS: atom_id res chain seq x y z
N MET A 1 30.93 -18.17 -11.13
CA MET A 1 29.50 -18.29 -10.82
C MET A 1 28.74 -17.45 -11.83
N THR A 2 28.08 -18.07 -12.81
CA THR A 2 27.23 -17.34 -13.76
C THR A 2 25.94 -16.95 -13.04
N THR A 3 25.83 -15.69 -12.64
CA THR A 3 24.59 -15.13 -12.10
C THR A 3 23.53 -15.20 -13.21
N GLN A 4 22.76 -16.27 -13.24
CA GLN A 4 21.59 -16.41 -14.10
C GLN A 4 20.66 -15.24 -13.78
N ARG A 5 20.50 -14.32 -14.74
CA ARG A 5 19.62 -13.16 -14.55
C ARG A 5 18.19 -13.67 -14.40
N LYS A 6 17.53 -13.29 -13.30
CA LYS A 6 16.11 -13.60 -13.13
C LYS A 6 15.33 -13.03 -14.33
N PRO A 7 14.44 -13.81 -14.94
CA PRO A 7 13.68 -13.33 -16.09
C PRO A 7 12.78 -12.16 -15.70
N PHE A 8 12.67 -11.19 -16.61
CA PHE A 8 11.61 -10.18 -16.57
C PHE A 8 10.30 -10.84 -16.97
N GLY A 9 9.30 -10.78 -16.10
CA GLY A 9 7.99 -11.37 -16.36
C GLY A 9 6.92 -10.85 -15.40
N LEU A 10 5.87 -11.63 -15.15
CA LEU A 10 4.74 -11.27 -14.28
C LEU A 10 5.15 -10.81 -12.86
N GLY A 11 6.26 -11.29 -12.31
CA GLY A 11 6.80 -10.78 -11.05
C GLY A 11 7.25 -9.31 -11.11
N THR A 12 7.64 -8.79 -12.28
CA THR A 12 7.92 -7.36 -12.46
C THR A 12 6.65 -6.52 -12.37
N LEU A 13 5.49 -7.06 -12.76
CA LEU A 13 4.21 -6.37 -12.62
C LEU A 13 3.86 -6.13 -11.13
N SER A 14 4.32 -7.01 -10.24
CA SER A 14 4.16 -6.77 -8.80
C SER A 14 4.92 -5.52 -8.33
N LEU A 15 6.06 -5.18 -8.92
CA LEU A 15 6.75 -3.91 -8.64
C LEU A 15 5.95 -2.71 -9.13
N LEU A 16 5.26 -2.84 -10.27
CA LEU A 16 4.43 -1.77 -10.81
C LEU A 16 3.21 -1.52 -9.91
N ILE A 17 2.52 -2.58 -9.48
CA ILE A 17 1.39 -2.46 -8.54
C ILE A 17 1.87 -1.90 -7.19
N LEU A 18 3.04 -2.34 -6.71
CA LEU A 18 3.66 -1.77 -5.52
C LEU A 18 3.88 -0.26 -5.69
N ALA A 19 4.48 0.16 -6.80
CA ALA A 19 4.74 1.57 -7.09
C ALA A 19 3.43 2.38 -7.18
N MET A 20 2.36 1.81 -7.73
CA MET A 20 1.03 2.44 -7.72
C MET A 20 0.48 2.62 -6.31
N GLY A 21 0.65 1.63 -5.42
CA GLY A 21 0.26 1.77 -4.01
C GLY A 21 1.01 2.92 -3.31
N PHE A 22 2.31 3.08 -3.59
CA PHE A 22 3.08 4.23 -3.11
C PHE A 22 2.60 5.54 -3.75
N ALA A 23 2.32 5.54 -5.06
CA ALA A 23 1.80 6.68 -5.77
C ALA A 23 0.44 7.15 -5.22
N PHE A 24 -0.38 6.20 -4.77
CA PHE A 24 -1.67 6.47 -4.15
C PHE A 24 -1.54 7.14 -2.78
N ASN A 25 -0.59 6.68 -1.97
CA ASN A 25 -0.48 7.03 -0.56
C ASN A 25 0.38 8.27 -0.29
N TYR A 26 1.49 8.42 -1.02
CA TYR A 26 2.46 9.50 -0.81
C TYR A 26 2.19 10.67 -1.76
N GLY A 27 2.54 11.88 -1.31
CA GLY A 27 2.48 13.08 -2.13
C GLY A 27 3.65 13.15 -3.10
N TRP A 28 3.40 13.57 -4.33
CA TRP A 28 4.43 13.72 -5.37
C TRP A 28 4.49 15.17 -5.85
N GLY A 29 5.72 15.65 -6.07
CA GLY A 29 5.98 17.02 -6.54
C GLY A 29 5.81 18.09 -5.46
N GLU A 30 6.07 19.35 -5.83
CA GLU A 30 5.97 20.51 -4.93
C GLU A 30 4.54 20.74 -4.42
N GLU A 31 3.53 20.36 -5.19
CA GLU A 31 2.12 20.51 -4.85
C GLU A 31 1.59 19.41 -3.90
N ASN A 32 2.45 18.47 -3.44
CA ASN A 32 2.04 17.34 -2.60
C ASN A 32 0.88 16.52 -3.21
N PHE A 33 0.91 16.28 -4.52
CA PHE A 33 -0.16 15.60 -5.22
C PHE A 33 -0.30 14.15 -4.73
N ARG A 34 -1.41 13.85 -4.05
CA ARG A 34 -1.75 12.52 -3.52
C ARG A 34 -2.93 11.96 -4.30
N LEU A 35 -2.69 10.92 -5.10
CA LEU A 35 -3.75 10.29 -5.91
C LEU A 35 -4.92 9.79 -5.05
N GLY A 36 -4.62 9.25 -3.85
CA GLY A 36 -5.64 8.79 -2.94
C GLY A 36 -6.54 9.91 -2.42
N TYR A 37 -5.97 11.09 -2.11
CA TYR A 37 -6.77 12.22 -1.62
C TYR A 37 -7.74 12.71 -2.69
N ARG A 38 -7.25 12.83 -3.93
CA ARG A 38 -8.09 13.30 -5.05
C ARG A 38 -9.23 12.32 -5.38
N LEU A 39 -8.97 11.01 -5.28
CA LEU A 39 -10.00 10.00 -5.47
C LEU A 39 -11.04 10.03 -4.34
N PHE A 40 -10.60 10.21 -3.10
CA PHE A 40 -11.52 10.35 -1.97
C PHE A 40 -12.36 11.63 -2.07
N GLU A 41 -11.75 12.74 -2.45
CA GLU A 41 -12.44 14.01 -2.69
C GLU A 41 -13.47 13.88 -3.83
N LEU A 42 -13.11 13.22 -4.93
CA LEU A 42 -14.02 12.98 -6.06
C LEU A 42 -15.23 12.12 -5.66
N LEU A 43 -15.03 11.14 -4.78
CA LEU A 43 -16.07 10.26 -4.27
C LEU A 43 -16.79 10.84 -3.03
N ASN A 44 -16.43 12.06 -2.62
CA ASN A 44 -16.93 12.72 -1.43
C ASN A 44 -16.78 11.86 -0.15
N LEU A 45 -15.68 11.10 -0.07
CA LEU A 45 -15.34 10.23 1.04
C LEU A 45 -14.47 10.96 2.06
N PRO A 46 -14.66 10.72 3.36
CA PRO A 46 -13.82 11.31 4.39
C PRO A 46 -12.38 10.79 4.28
N ILE A 47 -11.41 11.69 4.44
CA ILE A 47 -9.97 11.37 4.41
C ILE A 47 -9.52 10.82 5.77
N TYR A 48 -10.14 11.30 6.85
CA TYR A 48 -9.84 10.91 8.23
C TYR A 48 -11.06 10.29 8.90
N SER A 49 -10.83 9.35 9.80
CA SER A 49 -11.91 8.72 10.57
C SER A 49 -12.64 9.70 11.52
N ASN A 50 -11.97 10.73 12.05
CA ASN A 50 -12.56 11.75 12.94
C ASN A 50 -12.40 13.16 12.35
N GLY A 51 -12.86 13.38 11.12
CA GLY A 51 -12.92 14.71 10.49
C GLY A 51 -11.55 15.28 10.10
N ASP A 52 -10.81 15.80 11.07
CA ASP A 52 -9.48 16.42 10.90
C ASP A 52 -8.34 15.60 11.55
N GLN A 53 -8.66 14.59 12.35
CA GLN A 53 -7.68 13.77 13.05
C GLN A 53 -8.05 12.28 13.04
N GLY A 54 -7.08 11.43 13.39
CA GLY A 54 -7.28 9.98 13.49
C GLY A 54 -6.80 9.21 12.27
N LEU A 55 -7.42 8.05 12.02
CA LEU A 55 -6.96 7.11 11.01
C LEU A 55 -7.05 7.70 9.60
N HIS A 56 -5.93 7.70 8.87
CA HIS A 56 -5.89 8.07 7.46
C HIS A 56 -6.55 6.98 6.62
N ILE A 57 -7.78 7.21 6.18
CA ILE A 57 -8.56 6.21 5.43
C ILE A 57 -7.90 5.88 4.07
N PRO A 58 -7.33 6.84 3.31
CA PRO A 58 -6.60 6.52 2.09
C PRO A 58 -5.40 5.60 2.32
N PHE A 59 -4.74 5.69 3.49
CA PHE A 59 -3.64 4.81 3.86
C PHE A 59 -4.13 3.36 4.00
N VAL A 60 -5.28 3.14 4.63
CA VAL A 60 -5.89 1.81 4.74
C VAL A 60 -6.38 1.31 3.38
N ALA A 61 -6.98 2.18 2.58
CA ALA A 61 -7.46 1.85 1.24
C ALA A 61 -6.34 1.34 0.31
N THR A 62 -5.08 1.74 0.54
CA THR A 62 -3.93 1.24 -0.23
C THR A 62 -3.70 -0.27 -0.10
N ALA A 63 -4.32 -0.93 0.89
CA ALA A 63 -4.35 -2.39 1.01
C ALA A 63 -4.83 -3.09 -0.27
N ILE A 64 -5.70 -2.43 -1.06
CA ILE A 64 -6.14 -2.95 -2.37
C ILE A 64 -5.00 -3.13 -3.37
N PHE A 65 -3.89 -2.40 -3.21
CA PHE A 65 -2.67 -2.55 -4.00
C PHE A 65 -1.69 -3.55 -3.37
N TRP A 66 -1.60 -3.61 -2.04
CA TRP A 66 -0.68 -4.52 -1.35
C TRP A 66 -1.07 -6.00 -1.49
N ILE A 67 -2.35 -6.33 -1.36
CA ILE A 67 -2.86 -7.71 -1.48
C ILE A 67 -2.51 -8.35 -2.84
N PRO A 68 -2.88 -7.76 -3.99
CA PRO A 68 -2.56 -8.34 -5.29
C PRO A 68 -1.05 -8.33 -5.57
N THR A 69 -0.30 -7.33 -5.06
CA THR A 69 1.16 -7.31 -5.14
C THR A 69 1.76 -8.55 -4.48
N ILE A 70 1.36 -8.86 -3.24
CA ILE A 70 1.82 -10.05 -2.52
C ILE A 70 1.44 -11.32 -3.26
N TRP A 71 0.20 -11.42 -3.74
CA TRP A 71 -0.30 -12.60 -4.43
C TRP A 71 0.48 -12.90 -5.73
N ILE A 72 0.61 -11.89 -6.61
CA ILE A 72 1.36 -12.00 -7.87
C ILE A 72 2.84 -12.26 -7.60
N ALA A 73 3.41 -11.59 -6.60
CA ALA A 73 4.81 -11.74 -6.26
C ALA A 73 5.13 -13.13 -5.67
N LYS A 74 4.27 -13.65 -4.80
CA LYS A 74 4.46 -14.98 -4.21
C LYS A 74 4.37 -16.08 -5.27
N LYS A 75 3.47 -15.93 -6.24
CA LYS A 75 3.32 -16.87 -7.38
C LYS A 75 4.50 -16.84 -8.35
N ASN A 76 5.17 -15.69 -8.51
CA ASN A 76 6.24 -15.48 -9.50
C ASN A 76 7.61 -15.17 -8.85
N ARG A 77 7.94 -15.75 -7.69
CA ARG A 77 9.16 -15.45 -6.92
C ARG A 77 10.48 -15.63 -7.69
N SER A 78 10.49 -16.46 -8.73
CA SER A 78 11.65 -16.67 -9.61
C SER A 78 11.96 -15.46 -10.50
N HIS A 79 11.02 -14.53 -10.67
CA HIS A 79 11.17 -13.35 -11.53
C HIS A 79 11.84 -12.18 -10.80
N TYR A 80 12.42 -11.27 -11.57
CA TYR A 80 13.13 -10.12 -11.05
C TYR A 80 12.22 -9.21 -10.20
N GLY A 81 12.74 -8.68 -9.09
CA GLY A 81 12.01 -7.72 -8.23
C GLY A 81 10.85 -8.29 -7.40
N SER A 82 10.35 -9.47 -7.76
CA SER A 82 9.18 -10.09 -7.15
C SER A 82 9.34 -10.33 -5.64
N SER A 83 10.49 -10.85 -5.20
CA SER A 83 10.75 -11.06 -3.77
C SER A 83 10.75 -9.75 -2.97
N VAL A 84 11.31 -8.69 -3.54
CA VAL A 84 11.36 -7.36 -2.89
C VAL A 84 9.96 -6.78 -2.82
N ALA A 85 9.21 -6.81 -3.93
CA ALA A 85 7.83 -6.34 -3.97
C ALA A 85 6.94 -7.07 -2.96
N CYS A 86 7.09 -8.40 -2.84
CA CYS A 86 6.37 -9.20 -1.85
C CYS A 86 6.67 -8.75 -0.41
N ASN A 87 7.95 -8.57 -0.07
CA ASN A 87 8.35 -8.21 1.29
C ASN A 87 7.89 -6.79 1.66
N VAL A 88 8.08 -5.83 0.76
CA VAL A 88 7.66 -4.44 0.98
C VAL A 88 6.13 -4.34 1.06
N ALA A 89 5.40 -5.00 0.17
CA ALA A 89 3.94 -5.00 0.22
C ALA A 89 3.41 -5.69 1.48
N ALA A 90 4.00 -6.81 1.90
CA ALA A 90 3.63 -7.48 3.14
C ALA A 90 3.88 -6.59 4.36
N PHE A 91 5.02 -5.91 4.41
CA PHE A 91 5.34 -4.95 5.47
C PHE A 91 4.31 -3.81 5.50
N MET A 92 4.04 -3.18 4.35
CA MET A 92 3.06 -2.09 4.25
C MET A 92 1.65 -2.53 4.62
N LEU A 93 1.24 -3.75 4.23
CA LEU A 93 -0.06 -4.31 4.59
C LEU A 93 -0.20 -4.48 6.11
N VAL A 94 0.85 -4.88 6.82
CA VAL A 94 0.84 -4.94 8.28
C VAL A 94 0.59 -3.56 8.89
N PHE A 95 1.22 -2.49 8.40
CA PHE A 95 0.93 -1.13 8.88
C PHE A 95 -0.50 -0.70 8.59
N CYS A 96 -1.05 -1.05 7.42
CA CYS A 96 -2.45 -0.77 7.09
C CYS A 96 -3.43 -1.42 8.08
N ILE A 97 -3.05 -2.53 8.72
CA ILE A 97 -3.87 -3.23 9.72
C ILE A 97 -3.63 -2.68 11.14
N ILE A 98 -2.38 -2.37 11.50
CA ILE A 98 -2.04 -1.87 12.84
C ILE A 98 -2.73 -0.54 13.14
N GLY A 99 -2.77 0.40 12.17
CA GLY A 99 -3.41 1.70 12.35
C GLY A 99 -4.86 1.58 12.86
N PRO A 100 -5.75 0.88 12.13
CA PRO A 100 -7.13 0.63 12.58
C PRO A 100 -7.21 -0.07 13.95
N ILE A 101 -6.35 -1.05 14.22
CA ILE A 101 -6.35 -1.76 15.50
C ILE A 101 -6.06 -0.80 16.66
N ILE A 102 -5.06 0.07 16.52
CA ILE A 102 -4.72 1.06 17.56
C ILE A 102 -5.92 1.97 17.81
N THR A 103 -6.60 2.46 16.77
CA THR A 103 -7.77 3.32 16.94
C THR A 103 -8.94 2.60 17.63
N VAL A 104 -9.13 1.32 17.37
CA VAL A 104 -10.17 0.52 18.03
C VAL A 104 -9.80 0.27 19.49
N VAL A 105 -8.54 -0.06 19.79
CA VAL A 105 -8.07 -0.26 21.18
C VAL A 105 -8.18 1.03 21.98
N ASP A 106 -7.78 2.17 21.42
CA ASP A 106 -7.91 3.47 22.08
C ASP A 106 -9.38 3.79 22.40
N TRP A 107 -10.29 3.48 21.48
CA TRP A 107 -11.72 3.61 21.74
C TRP A 107 -12.20 2.70 22.88
N PHE A 108 -11.74 1.44 22.96
CA PHE A 108 -12.10 0.55 24.07
C PHE A 108 -11.49 0.95 25.42
N VAL A 109 -10.32 1.58 25.43
CA VAL A 109 -9.63 1.99 26.67
C VAL A 109 -10.18 3.30 27.21
N ASN A 110 -10.57 4.23 26.32
CA ASN A 110 -11.07 5.55 26.68
C ASN A 110 -12.61 5.67 26.66
N ALA A 111 -13.33 4.58 26.37
CA ALA A 111 -14.80 4.48 26.51
C ALA A 111 -15.20 4.08 27.93
#